data_AF-U9TWL1-F1
#
_entry.id   AF-U9TWL1-F1
#
_cell.length_a   1.000
_cell.length_b   1.000
_cell.length_c   1.000
_cell.angle_alpha   90.00
_cell.angle_beta   90.00
_cell.angle_gamma   90.00
#
_symmetry.space_group_name_H-M   'P 1'
#
loop_
_entity.id
_entity.type
_entity.pdbx_description
1 polymer ?
#
loop_
_entity_poly.entity_id
_entity_poly.type
_entity_poly.pdbx_seq_one_letter_code
_entity_poly.pdbx_strand_id
1 'polypeptide(L)'
;LPQSERFKTSNIITLALIPGPNEPKLHQLNHYLASIINQFMELWEGIDLSSTYESSTAAIICCACDIPAARKLYGHISTRIACHRCKKRANIENNFKTNFGGFTDIDQWFVPRDVEEIKNNTSLWKECNTEDARKKHISKNLVCWSEMHRLPYFNSAQFLIIDPMHCLFLEIAK
;
A
#
# COMPACT_ATOMS: atom_id res chain seq x y z
N LEU A 1 0.10 9.42 19.50
CA LEU A 1 0.92 9.37 20.73
C LEU A 1 1.72 10.66 20.90
N PRO A 2 1.82 11.20 22.13
CA PRO A 2 2.76 12.27 22.46
C PRO A 2 4.19 11.92 22.04
N GLN A 3 5.01 12.92 21.72
CA GLN A 3 6.36 12.70 21.19
C GLN A 3 7.22 11.82 22.11
N SER A 4 7.08 11.96 23.43
CA SER A 4 7.79 11.17 24.44
C SER A 4 7.47 9.67 24.40
N GLU A 5 6.32 9.28 23.85
CA GLU A 5 5.80 7.92 23.88
C GLU A 5 6.02 7.15 22.57
N ARG A 6 6.13 7.85 21.43
CA ARG A 6 6.07 7.23 20.08
C ARG A 6 7.08 6.10 19.85
N PHE A 7 8.29 6.25 20.38
CA PHE A 7 9.40 5.33 20.12
C PHE A 7 9.82 4.51 21.34
N LYS A 8 9.00 4.48 22.39
CA LYS A 8 9.24 3.56 23.50
C LYS A 8 9.02 2.13 23.02
N THR A 9 9.91 1.23 23.42
CA THR A 9 9.83 -0.20 23.09
C THR A 9 8.49 -0.82 23.51
N SER A 10 7.89 -0.33 24.60
CA SER A 10 6.55 -0.77 25.05
C SER A 10 5.41 -0.47 24.08
N ASN A 11 5.60 0.48 23.16
CA ASN A 11 4.60 0.92 22.18
C ASN A 11 4.92 0.43 20.76
N ILE A 12 5.96 -0.40 20.60
CA ILE A 12 6.40 -0.95 19.32
C ILE A 12 6.25 -2.47 19.39
N ILE A 13 5.48 -3.03 18.45
CA ILE A 13 5.32 -4.47 18.31
C ILE A 13 5.86 -4.87 16.94
N THR A 14 6.84 -5.77 16.92
CA THR A 14 7.36 -6.35 15.68
C THR A 14 6.50 -7.54 15.28
N LEU A 15 5.73 -7.40 14.21
CA LEU A 15 4.81 -8.44 13.73
C LEU A 15 5.49 -9.48 12.84
N ALA A 16 6.50 -9.07 12.07
CA ALA A 16 7.22 -9.96 11.16
C ALA A 16 8.62 -9.44 10.85
N LEU A 17 9.50 -10.37 10.51
CA LEU A 17 10.83 -10.10 10.00
C LEU A 17 11.01 -10.85 8.69
N ILE A 18 11.33 -10.12 7.62
CA ILE A 18 11.55 -10.69 6.30
C ILE A 18 13.04 -11.07 6.21
N PRO A 19 13.38 -12.36 5.98
CA PRO A 19 14.77 -12.78 5.91
C PRO A 19 15.45 -12.21 4.66
N GLY A 20 16.68 -11.72 4.82
CA GLY A 20 17.57 -11.37 3.71
C GLY A 20 18.18 -12.62 3.04
N PRO A 21 19.08 -12.47 2.04
CA PRO A 21 19.73 -11.22 1.60
C PRO A 21 18.94 -10.43 0.55
N ASN A 22 17.99 -11.08 -0.13
CA ASN A 22 17.22 -10.46 -1.22
C ASN A 22 15.81 -10.11 -0.76
N GLU A 23 15.34 -8.96 -1.22
CA GLU A 23 13.98 -8.53 -0.96
C GLU A 23 12.96 -9.45 -1.69
N PRO A 24 11.84 -9.84 -1.04
CA PRO A 24 10.82 -10.65 -1.67
C PRO A 24 10.31 -10.03 -2.96
N LYS A 25 10.10 -10.87 -3.99
CA LYS A 25 9.43 -10.44 -5.20
C LYS A 25 7.99 -10.06 -4.85
N LEU A 26 7.42 -9.17 -5.66
CA LEU A 26 6.14 -8.51 -5.42
C LEU A 26 5.04 -9.41 -4.79
N HIS A 27 4.65 -10.50 -5.45
CA HIS A 27 3.58 -11.38 -4.95
C HIS A 27 4.04 -12.30 -3.81
N GLN A 28 5.35 -12.48 -3.61
CA GLN A 28 5.87 -13.28 -2.51
C GLN A 28 5.66 -12.58 -1.17
N LEU A 29 5.66 -11.24 -1.15
CA LEU A 29 5.33 -10.45 0.03
C LEU A 29 3.92 -10.77 0.55
N ASN A 30 2.98 -11.06 -0.36
CA ASN A 30 1.62 -11.44 0.03
C ASN A 30 1.58 -12.72 0.87
N HIS A 31 2.51 -13.67 0.68
CA HIS A 31 2.57 -14.87 1.53
C HIS A 31 2.91 -14.52 2.99
N TYR A 32 3.79 -13.55 3.21
CA TYR A 32 4.12 -13.07 4.55
C TYR A 32 2.97 -12.25 5.15
N LEU A 33 2.36 -11.38 4.34
CA LEU A 33 1.26 -10.52 4.79
C LEU A 33 0.00 -11.33 5.11
N ALA A 34 -0.27 -12.44 4.42
CA ALA A 34 -1.50 -13.21 4.59
C ALA A 34 -1.76 -13.61 6.05
N SER A 35 -0.72 -14.10 6.74
CA SER A 35 -0.82 -14.51 8.15
C SER A 35 -1.06 -13.33 9.10
N ILE A 36 -0.49 -12.17 8.79
CA ILE A 36 -0.67 -10.94 9.58
C ILE A 36 -2.09 -10.40 9.36
N ILE A 37 -2.54 -10.36 8.10
CA ILE A 37 -3.87 -9.87 7.74
C ILE A 37 -4.97 -10.77 8.28
N ASN A 38 -4.77 -12.10 8.33
CA ASN A 38 -5.72 -13.00 8.97
C ASN A 38 -5.96 -12.61 10.44
N GLN A 39 -4.90 -12.35 11.20
CA GLN A 39 -5.02 -11.91 12.60
C GLN A 39 -5.72 -10.55 12.71
N PHE A 40 -5.45 -9.61 11.79
CA PHE A 40 -6.15 -8.31 11.80
C PHE A 40 -7.62 -8.41 11.42
N MET A 41 -8.03 -9.40 10.62
CA MET A 41 -9.45 -9.65 10.37
C MET A 41 -10.13 -10.22 11.62
N GLU A 42 -9.50 -11.16 12.33
CA GLU A 42 -10.01 -11.67 13.61
C GLU A 42 -10.12 -10.55 14.65
N LEU A 43 -9.08 -9.73 14.78
CA LEU A 43 -9.10 -8.54 15.64
C LEU A 43 -10.15 -7.52 15.23
N TRP A 44 -10.56 -7.47 13.97
CA TRP A 44 -11.59 -6.55 13.51
C TRP A 44 -12.99 -7.00 13.91
N GLU A 45 -13.26 -8.31 13.84
CA GLU A 45 -14.50 -8.91 14.36
C GLU A 45 -14.58 -8.77 15.89
N GLY A 46 -13.42 -8.72 16.55
CA GLY A 46 -13.28 -8.44 17.97
C GLY A 46 -12.85 -9.67 18.75
N ILE A 47 -12.05 -9.44 19.79
CA ILE A 47 -11.55 -10.48 20.68
C ILE A 47 -11.89 -10.19 22.14
N ASP A 48 -12.19 -11.24 22.88
CA ASP A 48 -12.39 -11.15 24.32
C ASP A 48 -11.04 -11.20 25.03
N LEU A 49 -10.65 -10.09 25.65
CA LEU A 49 -9.48 -10.05 26.52
C LEU A 49 -9.93 -10.40 27.94
N SER A 50 -9.19 -11.28 28.63
CA SER A 50 -9.54 -11.79 29.96
C SER A 50 -9.74 -10.71 31.04
N SER A 51 -9.28 -9.48 30.77
CA SER A 51 -9.35 -8.33 31.68
C SER A 51 -10.36 -7.25 31.24
N THR A 52 -11.08 -7.42 30.14
CA THR A 52 -12.09 -6.47 29.67
C THR A 52 -13.48 -7.10 29.62
N TYR A 53 -14.49 -6.34 30.03
CA TYR A 53 -15.90 -6.77 29.96
C TYR A 53 -16.49 -6.68 28.55
N GLU A 54 -15.78 -6.05 27.62
CA GLU A 54 -16.21 -5.82 26.24
C GLU A 54 -15.20 -6.42 25.26
N SER A 55 -15.72 -6.86 24.11
CA SER A 55 -14.92 -7.30 22.98
C SER A 55 -14.09 -6.13 22.44
N SER A 56 -12.79 -6.35 22.30
CA SER A 56 -11.83 -5.35 21.83
C SER A 56 -11.54 -5.54 20.35
N THR A 57 -11.61 -4.46 19.58
CA THR A 57 -11.30 -4.48 18.15
C THR A 57 -9.99 -3.75 17.84
N ALA A 58 -9.31 -4.16 16.76
CA ALA A 58 -8.14 -3.45 16.25
C ALA A 58 -8.25 -3.18 14.75
N ALA A 59 -7.76 -2.01 14.34
CA ALA A 59 -7.74 -1.60 12.93
C ALA A 59 -6.42 -0.95 12.56
N ILE A 60 -5.96 -1.23 11.33
CA ILE A 60 -4.83 -0.51 10.73
C ILE A 60 -5.33 0.83 10.19
N ILE A 61 -4.97 1.92 10.87
CA ILE A 61 -5.37 3.29 10.49
C ILE A 61 -4.36 4.01 9.59
N CYS A 62 -3.11 3.55 9.59
CA CYS A 62 -2.01 4.21 8.87
C CYS A 62 -0.87 3.22 8.62
N CYS A 63 -0.38 3.16 7.38
CA CYS A 63 0.93 2.58 7.10
C CYS A 63 1.85 3.68 6.58
N ALA A 64 2.93 3.93 7.32
CA ALA A 64 3.98 4.85 6.93
C ALA A 64 5.14 4.05 6.35
N CYS A 65 5.46 4.30 5.08
CA CYS A 65 6.57 3.62 4.40
C CYS A 65 7.09 4.46 3.22
N ASP A 66 8.28 4.11 2.71
CA ASP A 66 8.81 4.74 1.51
C ASP A 66 8.03 4.34 0.24
N ILE A 67 8.31 4.99 -0.88
CA ILE A 67 7.62 4.71 -2.15
C ILE A 67 7.77 3.23 -2.57
N PRO A 68 8.97 2.62 -2.59
CA PRO A 68 9.13 1.21 -2.95
C PRO A 68 8.28 0.26 -2.08
N ALA A 69 8.31 0.41 -0.76
CA ALA A 69 7.54 -0.42 0.16
C ALA A 69 6.03 -0.20 -0.02
N ALA A 70 5.60 1.06 -0.20
CA ALA A 70 4.20 1.38 -0.48
C ALA A 70 3.69 0.69 -1.75
N ARG A 71 4.48 0.69 -2.83
CA ARG A 71 4.09 0.03 -4.08
C ARG A 71 3.88 -1.47 -3.91
N LYS A 72 4.67 -2.12 -3.05
CA LYS A 72 4.57 -3.55 -2.76
C LYS A 72 3.42 -3.86 -1.80
N LEU A 73 3.30 -3.08 -0.71
CA LEU A 73 2.29 -3.29 0.33
C LEU A 73 0.87 -3.03 -0.17
N TYR A 74 0.67 -2.10 -1.11
CA TYR A 74 -0.66 -1.73 -1.60
C TYR A 74 -0.97 -2.27 -3.00
N GLY A 75 0.02 -2.87 -3.65
CA GLY A 75 -0.09 -3.37 -5.02
C GLY A 75 -0.15 -2.28 -6.09
N HIS A 76 0.28 -1.04 -5.80
CA HIS A 76 0.39 0.04 -6.77
C HIS A 76 1.73 -0.04 -7.50
N ILE A 77 1.93 -1.04 -8.35
CA ILE A 77 3.28 -1.40 -8.84
C ILE A 77 3.83 -0.39 -9.87
N SER A 78 2.96 0.25 -10.66
CA SER A 78 3.45 0.92 -11.86
C SER A 78 4.25 2.18 -11.53
N THR A 79 5.45 2.29 -12.09
CA THR A 79 6.25 3.53 -12.12
C THR A 79 5.51 4.68 -12.80
N ARG A 80 4.45 4.38 -13.56
CA ARG A 80 3.55 5.37 -14.17
C ARG A 80 2.56 5.98 -13.17
N ILE A 81 2.41 5.46 -11.96
CA ILE A 81 1.58 6.10 -10.93
C ILE A 81 2.39 7.24 -10.32
N ALA A 82 1.97 8.47 -10.59
CA ALA A 82 2.54 9.68 -10.00
C ALA A 82 2.05 9.93 -8.57
N CYS A 83 0.81 9.52 -8.28
CA CYS A 83 0.14 9.77 -7.02
C CYS A 83 -0.69 8.56 -6.58
N HIS A 84 -0.58 8.17 -5.31
CA HIS A 84 -1.38 7.10 -4.75
C HIS A 84 -2.83 7.53 -4.45
N ARG A 85 -3.08 8.84 -4.31
CA ARG A 85 -4.41 9.41 -3.98
C ARG A 85 -5.25 9.75 -5.20
N CYS A 86 -4.62 10.14 -6.31
CA CYS A 86 -5.32 10.57 -7.52
C CYS A 86 -4.95 9.73 -8.76
N LYS A 87 -5.75 9.86 -9.83
CA LYS A 87 -5.57 9.13 -11.09
C LYS A 87 -4.41 9.65 -11.95
N LYS A 88 -3.65 10.65 -11.50
CA LYS A 88 -2.54 11.24 -12.27
C LYS A 88 -1.48 10.19 -12.60
N ARG A 89 -1.11 10.15 -13.88
CA ARG A 89 -0.08 9.27 -14.42
C ARG A 89 1.15 10.10 -14.78
N ALA A 90 2.32 9.51 -14.63
CA ALA A 90 3.56 10.12 -15.12
C ALA A 90 3.52 10.19 -16.65
N ASN A 91 3.88 11.33 -17.20
CA ASN A 91 4.10 11.45 -18.63
C ASN A 91 5.44 10.80 -18.95
N ILE A 92 5.45 9.91 -19.95
CA ILE A 92 6.69 9.33 -20.46
C ILE A 92 7.16 10.25 -21.57
N GLU A 93 8.21 11.02 -21.32
CA GLU A 93 8.84 11.83 -22.36
C GLU A 93 9.63 10.93 -23.33
N ASN A 94 9.92 11.45 -24.53
CA ASN A 94 10.62 10.73 -25.61
C ASN A 94 11.98 10.15 -25.21
N ASN A 95 12.56 10.58 -24.07
CA ASN A 95 13.82 10.10 -23.52
C ASN A 95 13.66 9.06 -22.39
N PHE A 96 12.49 8.42 -22.26
CA PHE A 96 12.15 7.44 -21.20
C PHE A 96 12.20 7.98 -19.77
N LYS A 97 12.38 9.30 -19.57
CA LYS A 97 12.22 9.95 -18.28
C LYS A 97 10.74 10.14 -17.96
N THR A 98 10.35 9.71 -16.78
CA THR A 98 9.01 9.96 -16.23
C THR A 98 8.95 11.39 -15.70
N ASN A 99 8.11 12.22 -16.33
CA ASN A 99 7.80 13.55 -15.85
C ASN A 99 6.57 13.48 -14.94
N PHE A 100 6.76 13.82 -13.67
CA PHE A 100 5.71 13.87 -12.65
C PHE A 100 5.12 15.27 -12.46
N GLY A 101 5.59 16.28 -13.21
CA GLY A 101 5.19 17.68 -13.13
C GLY A 101 3.80 17.99 -13.70
N GLY A 102 3.54 19.26 -14.03
CA GLY A 102 2.23 19.71 -14.51
C GLY A 102 1.17 19.75 -13.41
N PHE A 103 1.54 20.23 -12.22
CA PHE A 103 0.61 20.45 -11.10
C PHE A 103 -0.08 21.83 -11.15
N THR A 104 -0.01 22.50 -12.30
CA THR A 104 -0.76 23.72 -12.56
C THR A 104 -2.25 23.39 -12.51
N ASP A 105 -2.98 24.06 -11.61
CA ASP A 105 -4.42 23.94 -11.41
C ASP A 105 -4.91 22.58 -10.86
N ILE A 106 -4.84 22.42 -9.53
CA ILE A 106 -5.21 21.20 -8.80
C ILE A 106 -6.63 20.71 -9.07
N ASP A 107 -7.56 21.64 -9.28
CA ASP A 107 -8.98 21.34 -9.44
C ASP A 107 -9.26 20.65 -10.78
N GLN A 108 -8.39 20.84 -11.77
CA GLN A 108 -8.52 20.19 -13.08
C GLN A 108 -7.93 18.77 -13.12
N TRP A 109 -6.83 18.50 -12.39
CA TRP A 109 -6.12 17.22 -12.49
C TRP A 109 -6.32 16.29 -11.29
N PHE A 110 -6.78 16.79 -10.14
CA PHE A 110 -6.98 15.98 -8.95
C PHE A 110 -8.29 15.20 -9.01
N VAL A 111 -8.27 14.08 -9.73
CA VAL A 111 -9.35 13.09 -9.69
C VAL A 111 -9.01 12.03 -8.64
N PRO A 112 -9.71 11.97 -7.49
CA PRO A 112 -9.43 10.97 -6.46
C PRO A 112 -9.61 9.56 -7.02
N ARG A 113 -8.82 8.62 -6.51
CA ARG A 113 -9.02 7.20 -6.84
C ARG A 113 -10.22 6.67 -6.09
N ASP A 114 -11.05 5.92 -6.81
CA ASP A 114 -12.10 5.13 -6.21
C ASP A 114 -11.50 3.84 -5.63
N VAL A 115 -11.77 3.62 -4.34
CA VAL A 115 -11.28 2.45 -3.60
C VAL A 115 -11.92 1.18 -4.15
N GLU A 116 -13.19 1.25 -4.56
CA GLU A 116 -13.91 0.09 -5.08
C GLU A 116 -13.39 -0.30 -6.47
N GLU A 117 -13.09 0.70 -7.32
CA GLU A 117 -12.38 0.48 -8.58
C GLU A 117 -11.01 -0.17 -8.36
N ILE A 118 -10.25 0.26 -7.35
CA ILE A 118 -8.97 -0.36 -7.00
C ILE A 118 -9.20 -1.82 -6.59
N LYS A 119 -10.09 -2.07 -5.61
CA LYS A 119 -10.38 -3.43 -5.12
C LYS A 119 -10.78 -4.36 -6.27
N ASN A 120 -11.72 -3.94 -7.11
CA ASN A 120 -12.15 -4.71 -8.28
C ASN A 120 -11.00 -5.05 -9.23
N ASN A 121 -10.17 -4.07 -9.60
CA ASN A 121 -9.02 -4.31 -10.47
C ASN A 121 -7.98 -5.25 -9.83
N THR A 122 -7.75 -5.13 -8.51
CA THR A 122 -6.81 -6.01 -7.81
C THR A 122 -7.32 -7.46 -7.74
N SER A 123 -8.62 -7.67 -7.58
CA SER A 123 -9.26 -9.00 -7.64
C SER A 123 -9.15 -9.61 -9.03
N LEU A 124 -9.45 -8.85 -10.08
CA LEU A 124 -9.27 -9.29 -11.48
C LEU A 124 -7.81 -9.63 -11.80
N TRP A 125 -6.85 -8.91 -11.21
CA TRP A 125 -5.43 -9.26 -11.32
C TRP A 125 -5.12 -10.61 -10.66
N LYS A 126 -5.72 -10.90 -9.48
CA LYS A 126 -5.53 -12.15 -8.75
C LYS A 126 -6.05 -13.35 -9.55
N GLU A 127 -7.16 -13.17 -10.26
CA GLU A 127 -7.77 -14.17 -11.14
C GLU A 127 -6.99 -14.42 -12.45
N CYS A 128 -6.00 -13.58 -12.78
CA CYS A 128 -5.16 -13.82 -13.95
C CYS A 128 -4.28 -15.07 -13.75
N ASN A 129 -4.45 -16.05 -14.63
CA ASN A 129 -3.79 -17.36 -14.56
C ASN A 129 -2.34 -17.38 -15.10
N THR A 130 -1.94 -16.40 -15.90
CA THR A 130 -0.59 -16.34 -16.49
C THR A 130 0.15 -15.07 -16.08
N GLU A 131 1.48 -15.15 -16.02
CA GLU A 131 2.31 -13.97 -15.77
C GLU A 131 2.10 -12.88 -16.82
N ASP A 132 1.93 -13.26 -18.09
CA ASP A 132 1.71 -12.31 -19.18
C ASP A 132 0.35 -11.61 -19.06
N ALA A 133 -0.69 -12.33 -18.65
CA ALA A 133 -1.99 -11.73 -18.34
C ALA A 133 -1.87 -10.73 -17.19
N ARG A 134 -1.13 -11.09 -16.12
CA ARG A 134 -0.85 -10.19 -14.99
C ARG A 134 -0.08 -8.94 -15.42
N LYS A 135 0.97 -9.09 -16.23
CA LYS A 135 1.75 -7.96 -16.78
C LYS A 135 0.88 -7.04 -17.64
N LYS A 136 0.02 -7.61 -18.50
CA LYS A 136 -0.95 -6.86 -19.32
C LYS A 136 -1.99 -6.14 -18.46
N HIS A 137 -2.44 -6.75 -17.37
CA HIS A 137 -3.36 -6.12 -16.43
C HIS A 137 -2.70 -4.93 -15.72
N ILE A 138 -1.48 -5.11 -15.22
CA ILE A 138 -0.69 -4.04 -14.56
C ILE A 138 -0.43 -2.89 -15.53
N SER A 139 -0.12 -3.14 -16.80
CA SER A 139 0.15 -2.06 -17.76
C SER A 139 -1.08 -1.19 -18.04
N LYS A 140 -2.29 -1.76 -17.95
CA LYS A 140 -3.57 -1.06 -18.15
C LYS A 140 -4.08 -0.36 -16.90
N ASN A 141 -4.16 -1.10 -15.79
CA ASN A 141 -4.85 -0.70 -14.56
C ASN A 141 -3.89 -0.22 -13.46
N LEU A 142 -2.59 -0.47 -13.63
CA LEU A 142 -1.50 0.00 -12.76
C LEU A 142 -1.48 -0.61 -11.34
N VAL A 143 -2.35 -1.59 -11.08
CA VAL A 143 -2.51 -2.25 -9.78
C VAL A 143 -2.31 -3.77 -9.86
N CYS A 144 -2.00 -4.40 -8.72
CA CYS A 144 -2.03 -5.83 -8.49
C CYS A 144 -2.61 -6.18 -7.12
N TRP A 145 -2.82 -7.48 -6.88
CA TRP A 145 -3.26 -7.98 -5.59
C TRP A 145 -2.27 -7.67 -4.47
N SER A 146 -2.82 -7.22 -3.35
CA SER A 146 -2.19 -7.17 -2.04
C SER A 146 -3.14 -7.77 -1.01
N GLU A 147 -2.62 -8.50 -0.03
CA GLU A 147 -3.40 -8.99 1.10
C GLU A 147 -4.08 -7.89 1.90
N MET A 148 -3.55 -6.66 1.89
CA MET A 148 -4.15 -5.51 2.57
C MET A 148 -5.60 -5.23 2.11
N HIS A 149 -5.94 -5.57 0.85
CA HIS A 149 -7.29 -5.35 0.30
C HIS A 149 -8.36 -6.28 0.90
N ARG A 150 -7.97 -7.30 1.67
CA ARG A 150 -8.90 -8.15 2.41
C ARG A 150 -9.49 -7.48 3.64
N LEU A 151 -8.82 -6.46 4.18
CA LEU A 151 -9.31 -5.71 5.34
C LEU A 151 -10.52 -4.85 4.91
N PRO A 152 -11.70 -5.03 5.53
CA PRO A 152 -12.94 -4.40 5.05
C PRO A 152 -12.90 -2.88 5.14
N TYR A 153 -12.30 -2.35 6.21
CA TYR A 153 -12.17 -0.91 6.50
C TYR A 153 -11.02 -0.23 5.74
N PHE A 154 -10.16 -0.98 5.06
CA PHE A 154 -8.90 -0.44 4.55
C PHE A 154 -9.10 0.39 3.27
N ASN A 155 -8.60 1.63 3.32
CA ASN A 155 -8.60 2.55 2.19
C ASN A 155 -7.17 2.94 1.81
N SER A 156 -6.67 2.38 0.70
CA SER A 156 -5.30 2.64 0.22
C SER A 156 -5.02 4.09 -0.16
N ALA A 157 -6.05 4.87 -0.52
CA ALA A 157 -5.91 6.28 -0.88
C ALA A 157 -5.86 7.21 0.36
N GLN A 158 -6.25 6.72 1.54
CA GLN A 158 -6.31 7.51 2.76
C GLN A 158 -5.31 7.03 3.83
N PHE A 159 -5.10 5.72 3.96
CA PHE A 159 -4.30 5.15 5.05
C PHE A 159 -2.83 4.94 4.68
N LEU A 160 -2.44 5.26 3.44
CA LEU A 160 -1.06 5.25 3.01
C LEU A 160 -0.41 6.61 3.24
N ILE A 161 0.66 6.62 4.04
CA ILE A 161 1.51 7.80 4.22
C ILE A 161 2.87 7.49 3.63
N ILE A 162 3.23 8.22 2.58
CA ILE A 162 4.58 8.14 2.02
C ILE A 162 5.51 8.92 2.93
N ASP A 163 6.57 8.27 3.40
CA ASP A 163 7.66 8.94 4.13
C ASP A 163 8.54 9.73 3.14
N PRO A 164 8.42 11.08 3.11
CA PRO A 164 9.15 11.89 2.14
C PRO A 164 10.65 11.94 2.44
N MET A 165 11.06 11.80 3.70
CA MET A 165 12.46 11.94 4.12
C MET A 165 13.31 10.83 3.50
N HIS A 166 12.86 9.58 3.62
CA HIS A 166 13.54 8.45 3.00
C HIS A 166 13.52 8.51 1.48
N CYS A 167 12.41 8.98 0.88
CA CYS A 167 12.32 9.11 -0.58
C CYS A 167 13.30 10.16 -1.13
N LEU A 168 13.55 11.24 -0.38
CA LEU A 168 14.53 12.27 -0.73
C LEU A 168 15.96 11.73 -0.64
N PHE A 169 16.31 11.03 0.45
CA PHE A 169 17.63 10.45 0.64
C PHE A 169 17.97 9.34 -0.36
N LEU A 170 16.96 8.60 -0.83
CA LEU A 170 17.12 7.58 -1.87
C LEU A 170 17.13 8.16 -3.30
N GLU A 171 17.07 9.50 -3.46
CA GLU A 171 16.95 10.20 -4.75
C GLU A 171 15.77 9.75 -5.63
N ILE A 172 14.73 9.15 -5.04
CA ILE A 172 13.56 8.64 -5.76
C ILE A 172 12.64 9.79 -6.21
N ALA A 173 12.69 10.93 -5.51
CA ALA A 173 11.90 12.13 -5.77
C ALA A 173 12.80 13.33 -6.13
N LYS A 174 13.49 13.24 -7.28
CA LYS A 174 14.18 14.38 -7.91
C LYS A 174 13.26 15.15 -8.85
#